data_AF-A0A965C9P5-F1
#
_entry.id   AF-A0A965C9P5-F1
#
_cell.length_a   1.000
_cell.length_b   1.000
_cell.length_c   1.000
_cell.angle_alpha   90.00
_cell.angle_beta   90.00
_cell.angle_gamma   90.00
#
_symmetry.space_group_name_H-M   'P 1'
#
loop_
_entity.id
_entity.type
_entity.pdbx_description
1 polymer ?
#
loop_
_entity_poly.entity_id
_entity_poly.type
_entity_poly.pdbx_seq_one_letter_code
_entity_poly.pdbx_strand_id
1 'polypeptide(L)'
;ADKGRIGRFKGPNIDTMTPMEDGTYPPEVGLGWLLGGLWYDQAERKLYAPVHIEQEGNYRFHPAWGWFSRKIGLATSVDKGKTWKYEGDIITPETYYHTRDAYKFSGSDTSNGMADFGFYVDTRGGYFYIYPLESWYPKGEWGARWAPRVARCAISDKMAPGKWHYFYREKWDQPALGGKSSIVGASYFWGILYSTKLQRYVSISPYNKDPWWPPFTYNVDGVILGTCTDLAKQDWVWGHFPEGMHGFMKLFNVTGDDIETCDDRLRFYSFFADNSYQNLDVTLLDAPMQVNQGTPRFGFQPNPESSDPILSRRTKIVGSTSPEMKYAGGWREKTNPKEYYEGRLRESTTTGDSVEFHFT
;
A
#
# COMPACT_ATOMS: atom_id res chain seq x y z
N ALA A 1 -9.49 10.95 20.46
CA ALA A 1 -8.78 12.17 20.06
C ALA A 1 -9.82 13.19 19.61
N ASP A 2 -9.86 14.37 20.24
CA ASP A 2 -10.67 15.47 19.74
C ASP A 2 -10.19 15.83 18.34
N LYS A 3 -11.14 15.96 17.40
CA LYS A 3 -10.83 16.24 15.98
C LYS A 3 -9.89 17.44 15.89
N GLY A 4 -8.77 17.28 15.18
CA GLY A 4 -7.86 18.38 14.88
C GLY A 4 -6.71 18.62 15.85
N ARG A 5 -6.48 17.75 16.86
CA ARG A 5 -5.29 17.84 17.74
C ARG A 5 -4.21 16.81 17.39
N ILE A 6 -2.94 17.24 17.44
CA ILE A 6 -1.75 16.41 17.22
C ILE A 6 -0.98 16.34 18.54
N GLY A 7 -0.88 15.14 19.12
CA GLY A 7 -0.06 14.91 20.30
C GLY A 7 1.40 15.22 20.01
N ARG A 8 2.03 16.03 20.86
CA ARG A 8 3.45 16.41 20.71
C ARG A 8 4.22 15.96 21.93
N PHE A 9 5.44 15.50 21.70
CA PHE A 9 6.30 14.97 22.74
C PHE A 9 7.73 15.48 22.55
N LYS A 10 8.46 15.66 23.65
CA LYS A 10 9.89 16.01 23.65
C LYS A 10 10.68 15.04 24.51
N GLY A 11 11.83 14.64 24.04
CA GLY A 11 12.76 13.79 24.79
C GLY A 11 13.83 13.24 23.87
N PRO A 12 14.86 12.60 24.44
CA PRO A 12 15.95 12.05 23.66
C PRO A 12 15.60 10.74 22.95
N ASN A 13 14.62 9.98 23.45
CA ASN A 13 14.19 8.70 22.87
C ASN A 13 12.71 8.45 23.16
N ILE A 14 12.11 7.53 22.40
CA ILE A 14 10.68 7.20 22.42
C ILE A 14 10.15 6.82 23.81
N ASP A 15 10.96 6.18 24.65
CA ASP A 15 10.55 5.65 25.95
C ASP A 15 10.53 6.71 27.07
N THR A 16 11.24 7.83 26.88
CA THR A 16 11.43 8.85 27.93
C THR A 16 10.88 10.23 27.55
N MET A 17 10.14 10.32 26.43
CA MET A 17 9.55 11.60 26.03
C MET A 17 8.48 12.08 26.99
N THR A 18 8.37 13.40 27.12
CA THR A 18 7.35 14.08 27.91
C THR A 18 6.35 14.79 26.99
N PRO A 19 5.06 14.78 27.31
CA PRO A 19 4.06 15.53 26.56
C PRO A 19 4.42 17.03 26.47
N MET A 20 4.05 17.62 25.33
CA MET A 20 4.11 19.06 25.08
C MET A 20 2.69 19.59 24.87
N GLU A 21 2.57 20.91 24.71
CA GLU A 21 1.36 21.49 24.14
C GLU A 21 1.10 20.88 22.76
N ASP A 22 -0.11 20.37 22.55
CA ASP A 22 -0.55 19.77 21.29
C ASP A 22 -0.45 20.75 20.12
N GLY A 23 -0.30 20.19 18.92
CA GLY A 23 -0.43 20.93 17.67
C GLY A 23 -1.83 20.83 17.08
N THR A 24 -2.06 21.55 15.99
CA THR A 24 -3.31 21.51 15.23
C THR A 24 -3.09 21.08 13.79
N TYR A 25 -4.00 20.27 13.26
CA TYR A 25 -4.00 19.90 11.84
C TYR A 25 -4.24 21.11 10.92
N PRO A 26 -3.76 21.07 9.67
CA PRO A 26 -4.23 22.00 8.65
C PRO A 26 -5.76 21.85 8.48
N PRO A 27 -6.55 22.93 8.50
CA PRO A 27 -8.00 22.82 8.31
C PRO A 27 -8.36 22.27 6.92
N GLU A 28 -7.50 22.41 5.93
CA GLU A 28 -7.71 21.99 4.54
C GLU A 28 -7.74 20.47 4.36
N VAL A 29 -7.14 19.70 5.27
CA VAL A 29 -7.04 18.24 5.11
C VAL A 29 -8.30 17.49 5.54
N GLY A 30 -9.29 18.16 6.16
CA GLY A 30 -10.55 17.54 6.57
C GLY A 30 -10.33 16.36 7.54
N LEU A 31 -10.59 15.13 7.06
CA LEU A 31 -10.22 13.90 7.76
C LEU A 31 -8.79 13.50 7.38
N GLY A 32 -7.83 14.26 7.91
CA GLY A 32 -6.40 14.01 7.72
C GLY A 32 -5.72 13.50 8.98
N TRP A 33 -4.74 12.62 8.83
CA TRP A 33 -3.86 12.14 9.89
C TRP A 33 -2.39 12.26 9.48
N LEU A 34 -1.58 12.88 10.33
CA LEU A 34 -0.13 12.85 10.18
C LEU A 34 0.32 11.50 10.72
N LEU A 35 0.65 10.57 9.84
CA LEU A 35 1.05 9.21 10.19
C LEU A 35 2.25 8.75 9.34
N GLY A 36 2.81 7.60 9.68
CA GLY A 36 3.93 6.98 8.94
C GLY A 36 5.31 7.55 9.30
N GLY A 37 5.45 8.87 9.49
CA GLY A 37 6.68 9.50 9.95
C GLY A 37 6.80 10.98 9.58
N LEU A 38 7.92 11.59 9.96
CA LEU A 38 8.22 13.00 9.79
C LEU A 38 9.68 13.15 9.33
N TRP A 39 9.98 14.22 8.59
CA TRP A 39 11.35 14.61 8.29
C TRP A 39 11.59 16.05 8.68
N TYR A 40 12.76 16.33 9.26
CA TYR A 40 13.17 17.68 9.63
C TYR A 40 14.29 18.17 8.71
N ASP A 41 14.00 19.20 7.92
CA ASP A 41 15.03 19.94 7.19
C ASP A 41 15.74 20.87 8.18
N GLN A 42 16.98 20.52 8.54
CA GLN A 42 17.81 21.32 9.44
C GLN A 42 18.12 22.72 8.85
N ALA A 43 18.32 22.81 7.54
CA ALA A 43 18.72 24.06 6.88
C ALA A 43 17.56 25.05 6.82
N GLU A 44 16.35 24.57 6.54
CA GLU A 44 15.13 25.40 6.54
C GLU A 44 14.45 25.48 7.92
N ARG A 45 14.91 24.67 8.87
CA ARG A 45 14.28 24.49 10.19
C ARG A 45 12.79 24.14 10.06
N LYS A 46 12.46 23.28 9.09
CA LYS A 46 11.08 22.99 8.66
C LYS A 46 10.80 21.49 8.76
N LEU A 47 9.68 21.14 9.36
CA LEU A 47 9.15 19.77 9.39
C LEU A 47 8.30 19.51 8.14
N TYR A 48 8.43 18.31 7.61
CA TYR A 48 7.66 17.76 6.51
C TYR A 48 6.97 16.49 6.99
N ALA A 49 5.66 16.41 6.75
CA ALA A 49 4.83 15.32 7.20
C ALA A 49 3.87 14.89 6.08
N PRO A 50 4.02 13.68 5.54
CA PRO A 50 2.97 13.08 4.75
C PRO A 50 1.67 12.97 5.57
N VAL A 51 0.54 13.20 4.93
CA VAL A 51 -0.78 13.21 5.55
C VAL A 51 -1.64 12.16 4.89
N HIS A 52 -2.11 11.17 5.64
CA HIS A 52 -3.17 10.29 5.16
C HIS A 52 -4.47 11.08 5.17
N ILE A 53 -5.14 11.18 4.03
CA ILE A 53 -6.40 11.91 3.89
C ILE A 53 -7.47 10.92 3.49
N GLU A 54 -8.46 10.75 4.36
CA GLU A 54 -9.70 10.07 4.03
C GLU A 54 -10.73 11.07 3.52
N GLN A 55 -11.46 10.70 2.48
CA GLN A 55 -12.65 11.39 2.00
C GLN A 55 -12.51 12.89 1.71
N GLU A 56 -12.66 13.21 0.43
CA GLU A 56 -12.99 14.54 -0.01
C GLU A 56 -14.51 14.59 -0.35
N GLY A 57 -15.28 15.48 0.28
CA GLY A 57 -16.67 15.77 -0.11
C GLY A 57 -17.81 14.91 0.49
N ASN A 58 -19.04 15.15 0.01
CA ASN A 58 -20.32 14.75 0.63
C ASN A 58 -20.71 13.26 0.54
N TYR A 59 -19.87 12.38 -0.01
CA TYR A 59 -20.26 11.00 -0.37
C TYR A 59 -19.86 9.96 0.68
N ARG A 60 -19.63 10.39 1.92
CA ARG A 60 -19.07 9.57 3.00
C ARG A 60 -19.82 8.28 3.31
N PHE A 61 -21.14 8.31 3.16
CA PHE A 61 -22.06 7.23 3.53
C PHE A 61 -22.82 6.70 2.33
N HIS A 62 -22.21 6.71 1.13
CA HIS A 62 -22.90 6.19 -0.04
C HIS A 62 -23.23 4.70 0.18
N PRO A 63 -24.51 4.29 0.05
CA PRO A 63 -24.98 2.96 0.48
C PRO A 63 -24.42 1.80 -0.35
N ALA A 64 -23.87 2.08 -1.53
CA ALA A 64 -23.11 1.10 -2.32
C ALA A 64 -21.60 1.12 -2.05
N TRP A 65 -21.08 2.17 -1.39
CA TRP A 65 -19.67 2.59 -1.43
C TRP A 65 -19.23 3.32 -0.15
N GLY A 66 -19.00 2.60 0.93
CA GLY A 66 -18.36 3.17 2.11
C GLY A 66 -16.90 3.54 1.82
N TRP A 67 -16.50 4.78 2.16
CA TRP A 67 -15.09 5.23 2.30
C TRP A 67 -14.29 5.59 1.02
N PHE A 68 -14.92 6.06 -0.06
CA PHE A 68 -14.20 6.46 -1.30
C PHE A 68 -13.36 7.74 -1.23
N SER A 69 -12.27 7.67 -1.99
CA SER A 69 -11.23 8.67 -2.26
C SER A 69 -10.32 8.94 -1.07
N ARG A 70 -9.35 8.04 -0.92
CA ARG A 70 -8.19 8.24 -0.07
C ARG A 70 -6.98 8.69 -0.89
N LYS A 71 -6.19 9.58 -0.31
CA LYS A 71 -4.96 10.11 -0.90
C LYS A 71 -3.94 10.39 0.19
N ILE A 72 -2.72 10.68 -0.23
CA ILE A 72 -1.69 11.18 0.67
C ILE A 72 -1.30 12.58 0.19
N GLY A 73 -1.35 13.53 1.10
CA GLY A 73 -0.87 14.89 0.90
C GLY A 73 0.39 15.18 1.69
N LEU A 74 0.88 16.41 1.59
CA LEU A 74 2.00 16.91 2.37
C LEU A 74 1.53 18.07 3.25
N ALA A 75 1.93 18.03 4.52
CA ALA A 75 1.86 19.17 5.40
C ALA A 75 3.25 19.55 5.90
N THR A 76 3.45 20.83 6.20
CA THR A 76 4.71 21.33 6.73
C THR A 76 4.53 22.23 7.95
N SER A 77 5.56 22.33 8.78
CA SER A 77 5.55 23.14 9.99
C SER A 77 6.89 23.81 10.25
N VAL A 78 6.87 25.08 10.65
CA VAL A 78 8.07 25.86 11.03
C VAL A 78 8.15 26.12 12.54
N ASP A 79 7.19 25.62 13.31
CA ASP A 79 7.06 25.85 14.76
C ASP A 79 7.11 24.53 15.55
N LYS A 80 7.86 23.55 15.02
CA LYS A 80 8.05 22.21 15.60
C LYS A 80 6.73 21.45 15.76
N GLY A 81 5.85 21.57 14.78
CA GLY A 81 4.61 20.82 14.69
C GLY A 81 3.45 21.40 15.49
N LYS A 82 3.55 22.64 15.98
CA LYS A 82 2.44 23.30 16.69
C LYS A 82 1.34 23.70 15.70
N THR A 83 1.71 24.25 14.55
CA THR A 83 0.81 24.52 13.43
C THR A 83 1.36 23.91 12.14
N TRP A 84 0.45 23.56 11.24
CA TRP A 84 0.76 22.87 10.00
C TRP A 84 0.08 23.55 8.81
N LYS A 85 0.80 23.63 7.69
CA LYS A 85 0.31 24.14 6.41
C LYS A 85 0.17 22.98 5.43
N TYR A 86 -0.98 22.87 4.76
CA TYR A 86 -1.12 21.93 3.64
C TYR A 86 -0.38 22.44 2.40
N GLU A 87 0.45 21.59 1.80
CA GLU A 87 1.23 21.92 0.60
C GLU A 87 0.64 21.31 -0.68
N GLY A 88 -0.25 20.32 -0.56
CA GLY A 88 -0.91 19.67 -1.69
C GLY A 88 -0.83 18.15 -1.68
N ASP A 89 -1.52 17.52 -2.62
CA ASP A 89 -1.53 16.07 -2.81
C ASP A 89 -0.16 15.60 -3.33
N ILE A 90 0.37 14.50 -2.80
CA ILE A 90 1.67 13.93 -3.22
C ILE A 90 1.55 12.54 -3.82
N ILE A 91 0.57 11.73 -3.40
CA ILE A 91 0.39 10.35 -3.87
C ILE A 91 -1.11 10.04 -3.96
N THR A 92 -1.56 9.55 -5.11
CA THR A 92 -2.95 9.20 -5.40
C THR A 92 -3.04 7.88 -6.21
N PRO A 93 -4.18 7.16 -6.20
CA PRO A 93 -4.37 6.00 -7.08
C PRO A 93 -4.43 6.42 -8.56
N GLU A 94 -4.21 5.47 -9.48
CA GLU A 94 -4.44 5.69 -10.91
C GLU A 94 -5.87 6.18 -11.19
N THR A 95 -6.83 5.71 -10.42
CA THR A 95 -8.25 6.04 -10.56
C THR A 95 -8.63 7.42 -10.01
N TYR A 96 -7.68 8.18 -9.46
CA TYR A 96 -7.96 9.39 -8.70
C TYR A 96 -8.73 10.47 -9.48
N TYR A 97 -8.40 10.65 -10.76
CA TYR A 97 -9.01 11.67 -11.61
C TYR A 97 -10.29 11.20 -12.32
N HIS A 98 -10.71 9.96 -12.09
CA HIS A 98 -11.98 9.46 -12.59
C HIS A 98 -13.11 9.84 -11.64
N THR A 99 -14.34 9.83 -12.17
CA THR A 99 -15.51 10.10 -11.33
C THR A 99 -15.58 9.04 -10.24
N ARG A 100 -15.84 9.45 -8.99
CA ARG A 100 -15.89 8.63 -7.77
C ARG A 100 -17.10 7.70 -7.71
N ASP A 101 -17.49 7.19 -8.86
CA ASP A 101 -18.65 6.36 -9.11
C ASP A 101 -18.13 4.97 -9.45
N ALA A 102 -18.20 4.04 -8.48
CA ALA A 102 -17.65 2.72 -8.70
C ALA A 102 -18.39 1.91 -9.78
N TYR A 103 -19.61 2.31 -10.16
CA TYR A 103 -20.34 1.67 -11.26
C TYR A 103 -19.73 2.03 -12.62
N LYS A 104 -18.92 3.09 -12.69
CA LYS A 104 -18.20 3.47 -13.91
C LYS A 104 -16.90 2.74 -14.11
N PHE A 105 -16.40 2.04 -13.09
CA PHE A 105 -15.25 1.15 -13.27
C PHE A 105 -15.75 -0.22 -13.68
N SER A 106 -15.06 -0.85 -14.61
CA SER A 106 -15.29 -2.25 -14.95
C SER A 106 -14.79 -3.18 -13.84
N GLY A 107 -15.32 -4.40 -13.76
CA GLY A 107 -14.81 -5.44 -12.87
C GLY A 107 -15.64 -5.68 -11.61
N SER A 108 -15.32 -6.74 -10.87
CA SER A 108 -15.90 -7.03 -9.55
C SER A 108 -15.38 -6.11 -8.47
N ASP A 109 -14.24 -5.44 -8.68
CA ASP A 109 -13.58 -4.61 -7.68
C ASP A 109 -13.43 -3.14 -8.08
N THR A 110 -13.10 -2.30 -7.11
CA THR A 110 -12.81 -0.88 -7.31
C THR A 110 -11.78 -0.37 -6.29
N SER A 111 -10.82 0.44 -6.75
CA SER A 111 -9.84 1.08 -5.87
C SER A 111 -10.49 2.21 -5.09
N ASN A 112 -10.33 2.14 -3.78
CA ASN A 112 -10.85 3.10 -2.81
C ASN A 112 -9.80 4.19 -2.46
N GLY A 113 -8.60 4.09 -3.06
CA GLY A 113 -7.50 5.03 -2.93
C GLY A 113 -6.39 4.60 -1.97
N MET A 114 -5.47 5.54 -1.73
CA MET A 114 -4.23 5.34 -0.96
C MET A 114 -4.48 5.64 0.52
N ALA A 115 -4.35 4.61 1.34
CA ALA A 115 -4.61 4.62 2.77
C ALA A 115 -3.33 4.84 3.59
N ASP A 116 -3.33 4.33 4.83
CA ASP A 116 -2.18 4.31 5.73
C ASP A 116 -0.90 3.84 5.02
N PHE A 117 0.23 4.37 5.49
CA PHE A 117 1.50 4.19 4.82
C PHE A 117 2.69 4.11 5.78
N GLY A 118 3.73 3.41 5.33
CA GLY A 118 5.07 3.50 5.91
C GLY A 118 5.82 4.67 5.31
N PHE A 119 6.67 5.33 6.09
CA PHE A 119 7.56 6.37 5.62
C PHE A 119 9.00 6.08 6.06
N TYR A 120 9.94 6.24 5.14
CA TYR A 120 11.36 6.03 5.38
C TYR A 120 12.21 7.09 4.65
N VAL A 121 13.25 7.58 5.34
CA VAL A 121 14.25 8.48 4.77
C VAL A 121 15.51 7.66 4.50
N ASP A 122 15.82 7.45 3.23
CA ASP A 122 17.04 6.78 2.81
C ASP A 122 18.11 7.83 2.49
N THR A 123 18.78 8.33 3.53
CA THR A 123 19.85 9.33 3.40
C THR A 123 21.03 8.83 2.56
N ARG A 124 21.24 7.50 2.51
CA ARG A 124 22.28 6.85 1.71
C ARG A 124 21.95 6.86 0.22
N GLY A 125 20.71 6.54 -0.13
CA GLY A 125 20.22 6.56 -1.51
C GLY A 125 19.83 7.96 -1.99
N GLY A 126 19.62 8.91 -1.08
CA GLY A 126 19.20 10.28 -1.39
C GLY A 126 17.70 10.43 -1.67
N TYR A 127 16.87 9.51 -1.14
CA TYR A 127 15.43 9.48 -1.42
C TYR A 127 14.58 9.34 -0.15
N PHE A 128 13.41 9.94 -0.19
CA PHE A 128 12.28 9.57 0.65
C PHE A 128 11.52 8.42 -0.01
N TYR A 129 11.00 7.51 0.81
CA TYR A 129 10.09 6.45 0.38
C TYR A 129 8.80 6.51 1.20
N ILE A 130 7.67 6.39 0.52
CA ILE A 130 6.36 6.14 1.12
C ILE A 130 5.83 4.83 0.57
N TYR A 131 5.38 3.96 1.47
CA TYR A 131 4.80 2.65 1.15
C TYR A 131 3.29 2.69 1.45
N PRO A 132 2.47 3.25 0.55
CA PRO A 132 1.05 3.39 0.80
C PRO A 132 0.31 2.08 0.58
N LEU A 133 -0.74 1.87 1.36
CA LEU A 133 -1.69 0.78 1.12
C LEU A 133 -2.77 1.25 0.17
N GLU A 134 -2.85 0.65 -1.01
CA GLU A 134 -4.03 0.81 -1.85
C GLU A 134 -5.12 -0.16 -1.42
N SER A 135 -6.29 0.38 -1.09
CA SER A 135 -7.49 -0.44 -0.81
C SER A 135 -8.26 -0.78 -2.08
N TRP A 136 -8.65 -2.04 -2.20
CA TRP A 136 -9.54 -2.55 -3.24
C TRP A 136 -10.77 -3.21 -2.62
N TYR A 137 -11.97 -2.75 -2.99
CA TYR A 137 -13.23 -3.30 -2.47
C TYR A 137 -13.96 -4.11 -3.54
N PRO A 138 -14.43 -5.32 -3.22
CA PRO A 138 -15.45 -5.99 -4.02
C PRO A 138 -16.73 -5.17 -4.01
N LYS A 139 -17.30 -4.94 -5.19
CA LYS A 139 -18.52 -4.16 -5.36
C LYS A 139 -19.69 -4.86 -4.70
N GLY A 140 -20.41 -4.13 -3.86
CA GLY A 140 -21.56 -4.66 -3.11
C GLY A 140 -21.19 -5.40 -1.83
N GLU A 141 -19.90 -5.51 -1.49
CA GLU A 141 -19.43 -6.13 -0.25
C GLU A 141 -18.72 -5.13 0.66
N TRP A 142 -18.65 -5.47 1.95
CA TRP A 142 -17.85 -4.76 2.93
C TRP A 142 -16.55 -5.52 3.18
N GLY A 143 -15.42 -4.86 2.91
CA GLY A 143 -14.09 -5.44 3.11
C GLY A 143 -13.11 -4.93 2.07
N ALA A 144 -11.96 -4.46 2.52
CA ALA A 144 -10.88 -4.02 1.63
C ALA A 144 -9.82 -5.12 1.52
N ARG A 145 -9.27 -5.27 0.32
CA ARG A 145 -7.98 -5.89 0.07
C ARG A 145 -6.92 -4.81 0.00
N TRP A 146 -5.81 -4.98 0.72
CA TRP A 146 -4.77 -3.99 0.85
C TRP A 146 -3.55 -4.41 0.03
N ALA A 147 -3.10 -3.50 -0.83
CA ALA A 147 -1.94 -3.73 -1.69
C ALA A 147 -0.88 -2.66 -1.38
N PRO A 148 0.26 -3.01 -0.76
CA PRO A 148 1.34 -2.07 -0.54
C PRO A 148 1.96 -1.69 -1.88
N ARG A 149 1.93 -0.39 -2.18
CA ARG A 149 2.69 0.21 -3.28
C ARG A 149 3.93 0.86 -2.70
N VAL A 150 4.75 1.48 -3.55
CA VAL A 150 5.83 2.36 -3.10
C VAL A 150 6.01 3.51 -4.07
N ALA A 151 6.16 4.71 -3.50
CA ALA A 151 6.56 5.90 -4.21
C ALA A 151 7.83 6.48 -3.58
N ARG A 152 8.69 7.11 -4.39
CA ARG A 152 9.88 7.80 -3.91
C ARG A 152 9.97 9.23 -4.41
N CYS A 153 10.67 10.07 -3.66
CA CYS A 153 10.97 11.46 -4.00
C CYS A 153 12.40 11.77 -3.59
N ALA A 154 13.15 12.50 -4.41
CA ALA A 154 14.52 12.86 -4.06
C ALA A 154 14.51 13.78 -2.82
N ILE A 155 15.49 13.62 -1.93
CA ILE A 155 15.59 14.47 -0.73
C ILE A 155 15.74 15.94 -1.13
N SER A 156 16.46 16.22 -2.22
CA SER A 156 16.62 17.56 -2.78
C SER A 156 15.31 18.22 -3.23
N ASP A 157 14.29 17.42 -3.56
CA ASP A 157 12.97 17.90 -3.95
C ASP A 157 12.04 18.15 -2.74
N LYS A 158 12.50 17.87 -1.51
CA LYS A 158 11.81 18.19 -0.23
C LYS A 158 10.36 17.72 -0.18
N MET A 159 10.10 16.49 -0.62
CA MET A 159 8.78 15.86 -0.68
C MET A 159 7.75 16.63 -1.54
N ALA A 160 8.15 17.58 -2.38
CA ALA A 160 7.21 18.48 -3.03
C ALA A 160 6.16 17.75 -3.89
N PRO A 161 4.91 18.25 -3.94
CA PRO A 161 3.90 17.77 -4.87
C PRO A 161 4.41 17.67 -6.31
N GLY A 162 4.04 16.58 -6.99
CA GLY A 162 4.46 16.30 -8.37
C GLY A 162 5.91 15.80 -8.53
N LYS A 163 6.68 15.65 -7.45
CA LYS A 163 8.06 15.10 -7.50
C LYS A 163 8.17 13.61 -7.18
N TRP A 164 7.06 13.02 -6.73
CA TRP A 164 7.00 11.61 -6.35
C TRP A 164 6.80 10.72 -7.57
N HIS A 165 7.49 9.59 -7.58
CA HIS A 165 7.41 8.59 -8.63
C HIS A 165 7.09 7.22 -8.03
N TYR A 166 6.11 6.51 -8.61
CA TYR A 166 5.80 5.13 -8.24
C TYR A 166 6.82 4.14 -8.80
N PHE A 167 7.04 3.06 -8.07
CA PHE A 167 7.66 1.86 -8.62
C PHE A 167 6.63 1.09 -9.45
N TYR A 168 6.91 0.88 -10.72
CA TYR A 168 6.07 0.13 -11.64
C TYR A 168 6.92 -0.68 -12.59
N ARG A 169 6.70 -2.01 -12.63
CA ARG A 169 7.44 -2.94 -13.50
C ARG A 169 8.95 -2.70 -13.46
N GLU A 170 9.50 -2.66 -12.26
CA GLU A 170 10.95 -2.50 -12.00
C GLU A 170 11.53 -1.12 -12.38
N LYS A 171 10.67 -0.13 -12.63
CA LYS A 171 11.05 1.24 -13.00
C LYS A 171 10.40 2.28 -12.10
N TRP A 172 10.92 3.49 -12.14
CA TRP A 172 10.46 4.66 -11.36
C TRP A 172 10.04 5.81 -12.28
N ASP A 173 9.36 5.50 -13.38
CA ASP A 173 8.98 6.46 -14.42
C ASP A 173 7.51 6.92 -14.34
N GLN A 174 6.73 6.32 -13.43
CA GLN A 174 5.33 6.67 -13.24
C GLN A 174 5.19 7.80 -12.22
N PRO A 175 4.44 8.88 -12.51
CA PRO A 175 4.16 9.89 -11.50
C PRO A 175 3.31 9.30 -10.36
N ALA A 176 3.56 9.70 -9.11
CA ALA A 176 2.76 9.21 -7.99
C ALA A 176 1.35 9.83 -7.91
N LEU A 177 1.10 10.88 -8.70
CA LEU A 177 -0.24 11.45 -8.90
C LEU A 177 -0.89 10.81 -10.12
N GLY A 178 -1.80 9.86 -9.89
CA GLY A 178 -2.57 9.20 -10.95
C GLY A 178 -1.78 8.21 -11.81
N GLY A 179 -0.51 7.93 -11.51
CA GLY A 179 0.28 6.94 -12.26
C GLY A 179 0.08 5.51 -11.77
N LYS A 180 0.61 4.57 -12.57
CA LYS A 180 0.57 3.13 -12.29
C LYS A 180 1.60 2.74 -11.24
N SER A 181 1.31 1.68 -10.48
CA SER A 181 2.22 1.15 -9.47
C SER A 181 2.20 -0.38 -9.39
N SER A 182 3.32 -0.96 -8.97
CA SER A 182 3.48 -2.38 -8.66
C SER A 182 3.26 -2.63 -7.17
N ILE A 183 2.88 -3.86 -6.81
CA ILE A 183 2.84 -4.31 -5.41
C ILE A 183 4.27 -4.70 -5.01
N VAL A 184 4.73 -4.31 -3.82
CA VAL A 184 6.13 -4.49 -3.40
C VAL A 184 6.35 -5.26 -2.10
N GLY A 185 5.30 -5.81 -1.49
CA GLY A 185 5.45 -6.54 -0.24
C GLY A 185 4.13 -7.08 0.31
N ALA A 186 4.14 -7.39 1.60
CA ALA A 186 2.94 -7.75 2.34
C ALA A 186 2.15 -6.52 2.79
N SER A 187 0.85 -6.70 3.02
CA SER A 187 -0.03 -5.69 3.58
C SER A 187 0.59 -5.04 4.83
N TYR A 188 0.29 -3.77 5.05
CA TYR A 188 0.74 -2.99 6.22
C TYR A 188 2.26 -2.79 6.33
N PHE A 189 2.90 -2.49 5.21
CA PHE A 189 4.33 -2.21 5.11
C PHE A 189 4.72 -0.86 5.76
N TRP A 190 4.98 -0.86 7.08
CA TRP A 190 5.07 0.37 7.88
C TRP A 190 6.42 0.62 8.59
N GLY A 191 7.26 -0.40 8.79
CA GLY A 191 8.55 -0.26 9.47
C GLY A 191 9.72 -0.60 8.56
N ILE A 192 10.67 0.30 8.38
CA ILE A 192 11.94 0.04 7.67
C ILE A 192 13.09 0.65 8.48
N LEU A 193 14.18 -0.09 8.61
CA LEU A 193 15.49 0.37 9.06
C LEU A 193 16.56 -0.15 8.11
N TYR A 194 17.72 0.52 8.07
CA TYR A 194 18.90 -0.03 7.45
C TYR A 194 19.83 -0.66 8.50
N SER A 195 20.08 -1.96 8.42
CA SER A 195 21.08 -2.64 9.24
C SER A 195 22.48 -2.40 8.66
N THR A 196 23.31 -1.72 9.43
CA THR A 196 24.70 -1.42 9.05
C THR A 196 25.59 -2.66 9.08
N LYS A 197 25.30 -3.63 9.96
CA LYS A 197 26.03 -4.92 10.01
C LYS A 197 25.69 -5.81 8.82
N LEU A 198 24.40 -6.02 8.55
CA LEU A 198 23.97 -6.88 7.43
C LEU A 198 24.15 -6.21 6.07
N GLN A 199 24.26 -4.88 6.08
CA GLN A 199 24.21 -4.05 4.89
C GLN A 199 22.93 -4.25 4.06
N ARG A 200 21.79 -4.33 4.77
CA ARG A 200 20.47 -4.58 4.19
C ARG A 200 19.42 -3.69 4.84
N TYR A 201 18.38 -3.35 4.08
CA TYR A 201 17.15 -2.83 4.65
C TYR A 201 16.39 -3.97 5.32
N VAL A 202 15.82 -3.69 6.48
CA VAL A 202 15.05 -4.63 7.30
C VAL A 202 13.68 -4.03 7.54
N SER A 203 12.65 -4.85 7.40
CA SER A 203 11.27 -4.48 7.71
C SER A 203 10.63 -5.53 8.61
N ILE A 204 9.77 -5.09 9.52
CA ILE A 204 8.80 -5.96 10.19
C ILE A 204 7.44 -5.39 9.84
N SER A 205 6.51 -6.26 9.45
CA SER A 205 5.16 -5.87 9.01
C SER A 205 4.13 -6.91 9.46
N PRO A 206 2.88 -6.51 9.76
CA PRO A 206 1.79 -7.46 9.96
C PRO A 206 1.61 -8.34 8.73
N TYR A 207 1.13 -9.56 8.94
CA TYR A 207 0.72 -10.44 7.86
C TYR A 207 -0.70 -10.93 8.12
N ASN A 208 -1.64 -10.54 7.27
CA ASN A 208 -3.06 -10.84 7.40
C ASN A 208 -3.65 -11.38 6.09
N LYS A 209 -4.77 -12.11 6.18
CA LYS A 209 -5.62 -12.39 5.03
C LYS A 209 -6.69 -11.31 4.93
N ASP A 210 -6.58 -10.47 3.92
CA ASP A 210 -7.69 -9.60 3.56
C ASP A 210 -8.90 -10.40 3.05
N PRO A 211 -10.14 -9.92 3.19
CA PRO A 211 -10.54 -8.66 3.82
C PRO A 211 -10.69 -8.73 5.35
N TRP A 212 -10.47 -7.60 6.03
CA TRP A 212 -10.73 -7.43 7.47
C TRP A 212 -12.16 -6.92 7.70
N TRP A 213 -13.15 -7.82 7.75
CA TRP A 213 -14.54 -7.55 8.14
C TRP A 213 -15.28 -8.87 8.44
N PRO A 214 -16.23 -8.98 9.39
CA PRO A 214 -16.97 -10.22 9.62
C PRO A 214 -17.58 -10.80 8.33
N PRO A 215 -17.44 -12.12 8.09
CA PRO A 215 -16.95 -13.17 9.01
C PRO A 215 -15.41 -13.33 9.08
N PHE A 216 -14.64 -12.51 8.37
CA PHE A 216 -13.19 -12.63 8.20
C PHE A 216 -12.35 -11.98 9.33
N THR A 217 -12.94 -11.68 10.49
CA THR A 217 -12.27 -10.98 11.62
C THR A 217 -11.12 -11.75 12.29
N TYR A 218 -10.90 -13.02 11.91
CA TYR A 218 -9.87 -13.89 12.51
C TYR A 218 -8.71 -14.21 11.56
N ASN A 219 -8.55 -13.41 10.51
CA ASN A 219 -7.60 -13.64 9.45
C ASN A 219 -6.22 -13.00 9.70
N VAL A 220 -5.67 -13.21 10.90
CA VAL A 220 -4.30 -12.78 11.22
C VAL A 220 -3.38 -13.97 11.01
N ASP A 221 -2.47 -13.89 10.04
CA ASP A 221 -1.46 -14.92 9.79
C ASP A 221 -0.18 -14.68 10.61
N GLY A 222 -0.07 -13.54 11.30
CA GLY A 222 0.99 -13.21 12.24
C GLY A 222 1.74 -11.94 11.86
N VAL A 223 3.06 -11.96 12.05
CA VAL A 223 3.99 -10.89 11.68
C VAL A 223 5.09 -11.50 10.83
N ILE A 224 5.62 -10.72 9.88
CA ILE A 224 6.72 -11.14 9.02
C ILE A 224 7.90 -10.18 9.14
N LEU A 225 9.08 -10.72 8.89
CA LEU A 225 10.35 -10.01 8.77
C LEU A 225 10.76 -10.02 7.29
N GLY A 226 11.13 -8.86 6.77
CA GLY A 226 11.60 -8.66 5.40
C GLY A 226 13.02 -8.13 5.36
N THR A 227 13.79 -8.53 4.35
CA THR A 227 15.07 -7.91 4.03
C THR A 227 15.14 -7.51 2.56
N CYS A 228 15.81 -6.41 2.25
CA CYS A 228 15.96 -5.87 0.90
C CYS A 228 17.40 -5.39 0.68
N THR A 229 17.95 -5.64 -0.52
CA THR A 229 19.33 -5.20 -0.83
C THR A 229 19.39 -3.70 -1.06
N ASP A 230 18.35 -3.18 -1.70
CA ASP A 230 18.32 -1.85 -2.27
C ASP A 230 16.86 -1.42 -2.49
N LEU A 231 16.44 -0.33 -1.84
CA LEU A 231 15.09 0.20 -1.99
C LEU A 231 14.80 0.66 -3.42
N ALA A 232 15.80 0.92 -4.26
CA ALA A 232 15.56 1.20 -5.68
C ALA A 232 15.09 -0.04 -6.46
N LYS A 233 15.44 -1.25 -5.98
CA LYS A 233 15.10 -2.53 -6.61
C LYS A 233 13.83 -3.17 -6.05
N GLN A 234 13.51 -2.89 -4.79
CA GLN A 234 12.36 -3.48 -4.09
C GLN A 234 12.42 -5.03 -4.06
N ASP A 235 13.63 -5.58 -3.95
CA ASP A 235 13.91 -7.03 -3.98
C ASP A 235 13.74 -7.69 -2.61
N TRP A 236 12.56 -7.47 -2.02
CA TRP A 236 12.24 -7.95 -0.68
C TRP A 236 12.17 -9.48 -0.61
N VAL A 237 12.85 -10.04 0.38
CA VAL A 237 12.71 -11.43 0.81
C VAL A 237 12.03 -11.43 2.16
N TRP A 238 11.04 -12.29 2.35
CA TRP A 238 10.21 -12.34 3.58
C TRP A 238 10.35 -13.67 4.31
N GLY A 239 10.22 -13.62 5.63
CA GLY A 239 10.22 -14.75 6.55
C GLY A 239 9.23 -14.52 7.69
N HIS A 240 8.80 -15.60 8.34
CA HIS A 240 7.85 -15.52 9.46
C HIS A 240 8.55 -14.98 10.71
N PHE A 241 7.86 -14.11 11.47
CA PHE A 241 8.31 -13.59 12.76
C PHE A 241 7.28 -13.91 13.84
N PRO A 242 7.30 -15.14 14.40
CA PRO A 242 6.26 -15.64 15.30
C PRO A 242 6.17 -14.91 16.64
N GLU A 243 7.24 -14.24 17.08
CA GLU A 243 7.29 -13.52 18.35
C GLU A 243 6.54 -12.17 18.27
N GLY A 244 6.39 -11.61 17.06
CA GLY A 244 5.77 -10.32 16.86
C GLY A 244 4.26 -10.34 17.09
N MET A 245 3.77 -9.40 17.89
CA MET A 245 2.36 -9.10 18.04
C MET A 245 1.83 -8.37 16.81
N HIS A 246 0.72 -8.84 16.25
CA HIS A 246 0.01 -8.15 15.18
C HIS A 246 -0.56 -6.80 15.67
N GLY A 247 -0.39 -5.74 14.89
CA GLY A 247 -0.91 -4.41 15.20
C GLY A 247 -0.27 -3.30 14.36
N PHE A 248 -0.57 -2.05 14.70
CA PHE A 248 0.23 -0.92 14.24
C PHE A 248 1.63 -1.03 14.84
N MET A 249 2.65 -0.66 14.07
CA MET A 249 4.02 -0.90 14.51
C MET A 249 4.98 0.19 14.10
N LYS A 250 6.10 0.25 14.83
CA LYS A 250 7.24 1.11 14.52
C LYS A 250 8.54 0.41 14.90
N LEU A 251 9.58 0.67 14.11
CA LEU A 251 10.92 0.20 14.34
C LEU A 251 11.81 1.37 14.77
N PHE A 252 12.70 1.08 15.72
CA PHE A 252 13.78 1.97 16.16
C PHE A 252 15.07 1.16 16.29
N ASN A 253 16.21 1.83 16.38
CA ASN A 253 17.37 1.21 17.00
C ASN A 253 17.07 0.83 18.47
N VAL A 254 17.94 0.01 19.08
CA VAL A 254 17.69 -0.50 20.44
C VAL A 254 17.69 0.59 21.53
N THR A 255 18.27 1.76 21.26
CA THR A 255 18.25 2.93 22.15
C THR A 255 16.99 3.78 22.00
N GLY A 256 16.19 3.57 20.96
CA GLY A 256 14.91 4.25 20.73
C GLY A 256 15.04 5.69 20.23
N ASP A 257 16.19 6.07 19.69
CA ASP A 257 16.52 7.44 19.25
C ASP A 257 16.83 7.56 17.75
N ASP A 258 16.93 6.44 17.02
CA ASP A 258 17.09 6.41 15.57
C ASP A 258 15.97 5.58 14.90
N ILE A 259 15.44 6.10 13.80
CA ILE A 259 14.41 5.49 12.95
C ILE A 259 14.88 5.23 11.52
N GLU A 260 16.14 5.52 11.20
CA GLU A 260 16.75 5.31 9.89
C GLU A 260 17.65 4.07 9.88
N THR A 261 18.46 3.90 10.93
CA THR A 261 19.47 2.84 10.98
C THR A 261 19.44 2.00 12.24
N CYS A 262 20.00 0.81 12.14
CA CYS A 262 20.39 -0.03 13.27
C CYS A 262 21.72 -0.72 12.97
N ASP A 263 22.33 -1.31 13.99
CA ASP A 263 23.47 -2.21 13.85
C ASP A 263 22.98 -3.63 13.56
N ASP A 264 23.09 -4.51 14.55
CA ASP A 264 22.49 -5.83 14.57
C ASP A 264 21.36 -5.94 15.57
N ARG A 265 20.95 -4.84 16.21
CA ARG A 265 19.84 -4.82 17.14
C ARG A 265 18.87 -3.72 16.79
N LEU A 266 17.60 -4.08 16.77
CA LEU A 266 16.49 -3.15 16.60
C LEU A 266 15.46 -3.37 17.70
N ARG A 267 14.64 -2.35 17.94
CA ARG A 267 13.47 -2.44 18.79
C ARG A 267 12.21 -2.37 17.95
N PHE A 268 11.36 -3.37 18.13
CA PHE A 268 10.04 -3.49 17.53
C PHE A 268 8.99 -3.06 18.54
N TYR A 269 8.16 -2.08 18.19
CA TYR A 269 6.97 -1.71 18.93
C TYR A 269 5.74 -2.13 18.13
N SER A 270 4.78 -2.76 18.80
CA SER A 270 3.46 -3.08 18.24
C SER A 270 2.36 -2.66 19.21
N PHE A 271 1.26 -2.15 18.68
CA PHE A 271 0.11 -1.71 19.47
C PHE A 271 -1.19 -1.79 18.67
N PHE A 272 -2.32 -1.89 19.37
CA PHE A 272 -3.64 -1.96 18.73
C PHE A 272 -4.71 -1.12 19.45
N ALA A 273 -5.89 -1.03 18.84
CA ALA A 273 -6.97 -0.15 19.29
C ALA A 273 -7.56 -0.51 20.66
N ASP A 274 -7.32 -1.74 21.14
CA ASP A 274 -7.71 -2.22 22.48
C ASP A 274 -6.67 -1.87 23.56
N ASN A 275 -5.67 -1.05 23.23
CA ASN A 275 -4.49 -0.74 24.06
C ASN A 275 -3.58 -1.94 24.34
N SER A 276 -3.68 -3.03 23.57
CA SER A 276 -2.62 -4.03 23.54
C SER A 276 -1.32 -3.41 23.06
N TYR A 277 -0.20 -3.87 23.64
CA TYR A 277 1.11 -3.31 23.39
C TYR A 277 2.19 -4.37 23.58
N GLN A 278 3.20 -4.36 22.71
CA GLN A 278 4.40 -5.18 22.82
C GLN A 278 5.63 -4.34 22.43
N ASN A 279 6.71 -4.48 23.19
CA ASN A 279 8.05 -4.06 22.78
C ASN A 279 9.00 -5.26 22.79
N LEU A 280 9.77 -5.45 21.71
CA LEU A 280 10.76 -6.51 21.58
C LEU A 280 12.09 -5.95 21.10
N ASP A 281 13.17 -6.30 21.79
CA ASP A 281 14.52 -6.13 21.27
C ASP A 281 14.87 -7.35 20.40
N VAL A 282 15.12 -7.12 19.12
CA VAL A 282 15.43 -8.15 18.12
C VAL A 282 16.91 -8.08 17.77
N THR A 283 17.59 -9.23 17.79
CA THR A 283 18.98 -9.35 17.31
C THR A 283 19.00 -10.01 15.94
N LEU A 284 19.60 -9.34 14.98
CA LEU A 284 19.79 -9.75 13.61
C LEU A 284 21.06 -10.59 13.47
N LEU A 285 20.91 -11.78 12.90
CA LEU A 285 22.02 -12.68 12.62
C LEU A 285 22.35 -12.66 11.14
N ASP A 286 23.65 -12.68 10.81
CA ASP A 286 24.12 -12.88 9.43
C ASP A 286 24.04 -14.37 9.09
N ALA A 287 22.81 -14.82 8.85
CA ALA A 287 22.50 -16.20 8.51
C ALA A 287 21.36 -16.22 7.47
N PRO A 288 21.26 -17.28 6.65
CA PRO A 288 20.15 -17.42 5.73
C PRO A 288 18.81 -17.37 6.47
N MET A 289 17.93 -16.48 6.04
CA MET A 289 16.56 -16.44 6.54
C MET A 289 15.80 -17.65 6.01
N GLN A 290 15.01 -18.31 6.87
CA GLN A 290 14.04 -19.29 6.41
C GLN A 290 12.95 -18.55 5.63
N VAL A 291 13.08 -18.57 4.31
CA VAL A 291 12.17 -17.88 3.41
C VAL A 291 10.82 -18.57 3.49
N ASN A 292 9.83 -17.83 3.99
CA ASN A 292 8.45 -18.11 3.71
C ASN A 292 8.04 -16.99 2.78
N GLN A 293 8.01 -17.26 1.47
CA GLN A 293 7.47 -16.32 0.49
C GLN A 293 6.00 -16.14 0.88
N GLY A 294 5.75 -15.15 1.75
CA GLY A 294 4.44 -14.65 2.03
C GLY A 294 3.96 -14.03 0.73
N THR A 295 3.43 -14.86 -0.16
CA THR A 295 2.62 -14.36 -1.25
C THR A 295 1.55 -13.52 -0.58
N PRO A 296 1.28 -12.29 -1.05
CA PRO A 296 -0.05 -11.74 -0.89
C PRO A 296 -0.99 -12.89 -1.27
N ARG A 297 -1.74 -13.47 -0.31
CA ARG A 297 -2.53 -14.67 -0.64
C ARG A 297 -3.61 -14.34 -1.67
N PHE A 298 -3.91 -13.05 -1.79
CA PHE A 298 -4.46 -12.41 -2.97
C PHE A 298 -3.31 -11.81 -3.77
N GLY A 299 -2.57 -12.67 -4.47
CA GLY A 299 -1.56 -12.25 -5.43
C GLY A 299 -2.32 -11.60 -6.56
N PHE A 300 -2.49 -10.28 -6.51
CA PHE A 300 -3.00 -9.49 -7.62
C PHE A 300 -1.93 -9.45 -8.73
N GLN A 301 -1.67 -10.60 -9.35
CA GLN A 301 -1.11 -10.67 -10.69
C GLN A 301 -2.27 -10.81 -11.67
N PRO A 302 -2.13 -10.16 -12.83
CA PRO A 302 -2.94 -8.99 -13.13
C PRO A 302 -4.43 -9.37 -13.06
N ASN A 303 -5.21 -8.69 -12.20
CA ASN A 303 -6.64 -8.72 -12.45
C ASN A 303 -6.86 -8.21 -13.89
N PRO A 304 -7.63 -8.91 -14.75
CA PRO A 304 -8.06 -8.42 -16.05
C PRO A 304 -9.00 -7.20 -15.95
N GLU A 305 -9.08 -6.60 -14.77
CA GLU A 305 -9.98 -5.53 -14.42
C GLU A 305 -9.21 -4.23 -14.48
N SER A 306 -9.09 -3.72 -15.70
CA SER A 306 -8.60 -2.39 -15.95
C SER A 306 -9.27 -1.37 -15.01
N SER A 307 -8.44 -0.51 -14.42
CA SER A 307 -8.80 0.77 -13.80
C SER A 307 -9.45 1.75 -14.79
N ASP A 308 -9.46 1.38 -16.07
CA ASP A 308 -10.18 2.07 -17.13
C ASP A 308 -11.66 2.27 -16.76
N PRO A 309 -12.16 3.50 -16.90
CA PRO A 309 -13.59 3.73 -16.96
C PRO A 309 -14.24 2.82 -18.02
N ILE A 310 -15.47 2.33 -17.76
CA ILE A 310 -16.28 1.59 -18.74
C ILE A 310 -16.37 2.35 -20.07
N LEU A 311 -16.37 3.68 -20.01
CA LEU A 311 -16.41 4.57 -21.18
C LEU A 311 -15.17 4.50 -22.08
N SER A 312 -13.99 4.10 -21.56
CA SER A 312 -12.79 3.92 -22.37
C SER A 312 -12.63 2.50 -22.92
N ARG A 313 -13.48 1.54 -22.51
CA ARG A 313 -13.42 0.16 -22.99
C ARG A 313 -14.08 0.00 -24.36
N ARG A 314 -13.41 -0.78 -25.21
CA ARG A 314 -14.02 -1.40 -26.39
C ARG A 314 -14.23 -2.88 -26.08
N THR A 315 -15.48 -3.32 -26.00
CA THR A 315 -15.81 -4.73 -25.82
C THR A 315 -16.03 -5.39 -27.17
N LYS A 316 -15.47 -6.59 -27.35
CA LYS A 316 -15.74 -7.47 -28.48
C LYS A 316 -16.12 -8.84 -27.93
N ILE A 317 -17.29 -9.34 -28.31
CA ILE A 317 -17.66 -10.72 -28.02
C ILE A 317 -17.10 -11.57 -29.17
N VAL A 318 -16.40 -12.65 -28.80
CA VAL A 318 -15.75 -13.56 -29.75
C VAL A 318 -16.40 -14.92 -29.57
N GLY A 319 -17.10 -15.39 -30.60
CA GLY A 319 -17.77 -16.69 -30.58
C GLY A 319 -16.80 -17.86 -30.73
N SER A 320 -17.27 -19.07 -30.44
CA SER A 320 -16.47 -20.30 -30.53
C SER A 320 -16.00 -20.64 -31.95
N THR A 321 -16.59 -19.99 -32.95
CA THR A 321 -16.22 -20.09 -34.37
C THR A 321 -15.39 -18.92 -34.88
N SER A 322 -15.06 -17.94 -34.03
CA SER A 322 -14.26 -16.80 -34.47
C SER A 322 -12.87 -17.25 -34.93
N PRO A 323 -12.32 -16.66 -36.00
CA PRO A 323 -10.92 -16.89 -36.40
C PRO A 323 -9.91 -16.46 -35.33
N GLU A 324 -10.33 -15.65 -34.35
CA GLU A 324 -9.50 -15.27 -33.21
C GLU A 324 -9.27 -16.44 -32.23
N MET A 325 -10.15 -17.45 -32.23
CA MET A 325 -10.07 -18.64 -31.39
C MET A 325 -9.29 -19.74 -32.09
N LYS A 326 -8.23 -20.26 -31.45
CA LYS A 326 -7.44 -21.39 -31.92
C LYS A 326 -7.59 -22.53 -30.94
N TYR A 327 -8.03 -23.68 -31.43
CA TYR A 327 -8.25 -24.89 -30.63
C TYR A 327 -7.21 -25.94 -31.01
N ALA A 328 -6.62 -26.59 -30.01
CA ALA A 328 -5.78 -27.76 -30.20
C ALA A 328 -6.34 -28.95 -29.41
N GLY A 329 -6.33 -30.13 -30.03
CA GLY A 329 -6.86 -31.36 -29.43
C GLY A 329 -8.27 -31.75 -29.89
N GLY A 330 -8.94 -32.58 -29.10
CA GLY A 330 -10.21 -33.26 -29.39
C GLY A 330 -11.49 -32.45 -29.12
N TRP A 331 -11.51 -31.15 -29.45
CA TRP A 331 -12.69 -30.29 -29.25
C TRP A 331 -13.87 -30.69 -30.14
N ARG A 332 -15.06 -30.76 -29.56
CA ARG A 332 -16.32 -31.07 -30.27
C ARG A 332 -17.22 -29.85 -30.30
N GLU A 333 -17.82 -29.60 -31.47
CA GLU A 333 -18.82 -28.55 -31.63
C GLU A 333 -20.20 -29.04 -31.16
N LYS A 334 -20.89 -28.20 -30.40
CA LYS A 334 -22.29 -28.34 -30.02
C LYS A 334 -23.07 -27.16 -30.58
N THR A 335 -24.25 -27.44 -31.13
CA THR A 335 -25.14 -26.41 -31.66
C THR A 335 -26.40 -26.30 -30.80
N ASN A 336 -26.63 -25.13 -30.20
CA ASN A 336 -27.87 -24.80 -29.55
C ASN A 336 -28.14 -23.29 -29.67
N PRO A 337 -28.94 -22.85 -30.64
CA PRO A 337 -29.21 -21.42 -30.88
C PRO A 337 -29.98 -20.73 -29.75
N LYS A 338 -30.56 -21.48 -28.81
CA LYS A 338 -31.26 -20.92 -27.65
C LYS A 338 -30.35 -20.69 -26.44
N GLU A 339 -29.20 -21.37 -26.38
CA GLU A 339 -28.34 -21.39 -25.19
C GLU A 339 -26.95 -20.80 -25.44
N TYR A 340 -26.44 -20.84 -26.68
CA TYR A 340 -25.06 -20.45 -26.97
C TYR A 340 -24.98 -19.19 -27.82
N TYR A 341 -23.96 -18.38 -27.58
CA TYR A 341 -23.62 -17.25 -28.44
C TYR A 341 -23.30 -17.76 -29.87
N GLU A 342 -23.87 -17.12 -30.89
CA GLU A 342 -23.86 -17.60 -32.30
C GLU A 342 -24.45 -19.02 -32.48
N GLY A 343 -25.16 -19.53 -31.47
CA GLY A 343 -25.73 -20.87 -31.44
C GLY A 343 -24.72 -22.00 -31.39
N ARG A 344 -23.44 -21.71 -31.10
CA ARG A 344 -22.35 -22.70 -31.16
C ARG A 344 -21.46 -22.65 -29.92
N LEU A 345 -21.10 -23.83 -29.44
CA LEU A 345 -20.14 -24.07 -28.37
C LEU A 345 -19.08 -25.05 -28.87
N ARG A 346 -17.83 -24.89 -28.44
CA ARG A 346 -16.82 -25.96 -28.51
C ARG A 346 -16.51 -26.42 -27.11
N GLU A 347 -16.54 -27.73 -26.88
CA GLU A 347 -16.21 -28.34 -25.59
C GLU A 347 -15.18 -29.45 -25.77
N SER A 348 -14.40 -29.70 -24.72
CA SER A 348 -13.55 -30.88 -24.62
C SER A 348 -13.53 -31.43 -23.21
N THR A 349 -13.42 -32.75 -23.11
CA THR A 349 -13.18 -33.47 -21.85
C THR A 349 -11.82 -34.17 -21.86
N THR A 350 -10.98 -33.89 -22.86
CA THR A 350 -9.70 -34.58 -23.07
C THR A 350 -8.56 -33.81 -22.41
N THR A 351 -7.78 -34.49 -21.56
CA THR A 351 -6.57 -33.91 -20.97
C THR A 351 -5.56 -33.53 -22.05
N GLY A 352 -5.04 -32.31 -21.98
CA GLY A 352 -4.05 -31.78 -22.94
C GLY A 352 -4.65 -30.96 -24.08
N ASP A 353 -5.98 -30.89 -24.19
CA ASP A 353 -6.64 -29.97 -25.11
C ASP A 353 -6.46 -28.52 -24.64
N SER A 354 -6.25 -27.60 -25.58
CA SER A 354 -6.07 -26.18 -25.29
C SER A 354 -6.91 -25.28 -26.21
N VAL A 355 -7.19 -24.08 -25.71
CA VAL A 355 -7.78 -22.99 -26.48
C VAL A 355 -6.93 -21.74 -26.27
N GLU A 356 -6.58 -21.09 -27.37
CA GLU A 356 -5.86 -19.83 -27.41
C GLU A 356 -6.72 -18.79 -28.12
N PHE A 357 -6.60 -17.53 -27.70
CA PHE A 357 -7.23 -16.42 -28.41
C PHE A 357 -6.29 -15.23 -28.49
N HIS A 358 -6.45 -14.43 -29.54
CA HIS A 358 -5.68 -13.22 -29.74
C HIS A 358 -6.61 -12.08 -30.15
N PHE A 359 -6.35 -10.89 -29.61
CA PHE A 359 -7.01 -9.65 -30.02
C PHE A 359 -5.98 -8.80 -30.76
N THR A 360 -6.36 -8.24 -31.91
CA THR A 360 -5.56 -7.25 -32.65
C THR A 360 -5.93 -5.83 -32.27
#